data_AF-A0A8S3ZXJ9-F1
#
_entry.id   AF-A0A8S3ZXJ9-F1
#
_cell.length_a   1.000
_cell.length_b   1.000
_cell.length_c   1.000
_cell.angle_alpha   90.00
_cell.angle_beta   90.00
_cell.angle_gamma   90.00
#
_symmetry.space_group_name_H-M   'P 1'
#
loop_
_entity.id
_entity.type
_entity.pdbx_description
1 polymer ?
#
loop_
_entity_poly.entity_id
_entity_poly.type
_entity_poly.pdbx_seq_one_letter_code
_entity_poly.pdbx_strand_id
1 'polypeptide(L)'
;PSHKTVHKVPQYKASKASLYAQGKRRYDRKQSGYGGQSKPVFRKKAKTTRKIVLRMECRECKYRKQLPIKRCKHFELGGDKKRKGQMIMF
;
A
#
# COMPACT_ATOMS: atom_id res chain seq x y z
N PRO A 1 -3.54 -23.99 0.55
CA PRO A 1 -2.11 -24.19 0.90
C PRO A 1 -1.84 -23.76 2.36
N SER A 2 -2.01 -24.70 3.29
CA SER A 2 -1.89 -24.51 4.74
C SER A 2 -0.55 -25.00 5.29
N HIS A 3 0.57 -24.74 4.62
CA HIS A 3 1.88 -24.95 5.22
C HIS A 3 2.37 -23.66 5.91
N LYS A 4 2.88 -23.80 7.14
CA LYS A 4 3.45 -22.70 7.93
C LYS A 4 4.93 -22.57 7.58
N THR A 5 5.27 -21.56 6.79
CA THR A 5 6.67 -21.28 6.41
C THR A 5 7.12 -19.88 6.75
N VAL A 6 8.45 -19.68 6.67
CA VAL A 6 9.07 -18.38 6.86
C VAL A 6 8.77 -17.48 5.67
N HIS A 7 8.19 -16.31 5.95
CA HIS A 7 7.87 -15.32 4.95
C HIS A 7 8.81 -14.12 5.06
N LYS A 8 9.29 -13.61 3.93
CA LYS A 8 9.88 -12.27 3.86
C LYS A 8 8.73 -11.26 3.84
N VAL A 9 8.83 -10.21 4.65
CA VAL A 9 7.76 -9.22 4.80
C VAL A 9 8.25 -7.85 4.34
N PRO A 10 8.04 -7.46 3.08
CA PRO A 10 8.12 -6.06 2.65
C PRO A 10 6.79 -5.31 2.81
N GLN A 11 6.87 -3.99 2.85
CA GLN A 11 5.72 -3.11 2.70
C GLN A 11 5.23 -3.12 1.24
N TYR A 12 3.92 -3.19 1.03
CA TYR A 12 3.33 -3.02 -0.30
C TYR A 12 3.55 -1.59 -0.83
N LYS A 13 3.90 -1.49 -2.11
CA LYS A 13 3.96 -0.24 -2.86
C LYS A 13 3.04 -0.34 -4.07
N ALA A 14 2.28 0.72 -4.33
CA ALA A 14 1.48 0.82 -5.54
C ALA A 14 2.39 0.91 -6.76
N SER A 15 2.08 0.15 -7.81
CA SER A 15 2.79 0.21 -9.08
C SER A 15 2.35 1.41 -9.92
N LYS A 16 3.11 1.72 -10.98
CA LYS A 16 2.73 2.70 -12.01
C LYS A 16 1.37 2.33 -12.61
N ALA A 17 0.50 3.32 -12.81
CA ALA A 17 -0.80 3.12 -13.44
C ALA A 17 -0.63 2.80 -14.94
N SER A 18 -1.34 1.79 -15.44
CA SER A 18 -1.33 1.43 -16.87
C SER A 18 -2.23 2.37 -17.68
N LEU A 19 -1.74 2.84 -18.83
CA LEU A 19 -2.49 3.68 -19.77
C LEU A 19 -3.52 2.89 -20.59
N TYR A 20 -3.26 1.60 -20.79
CA TYR A 20 -4.06 0.74 -21.66
C TYR A 20 -5.26 0.10 -20.95
N ALA A 21 -5.37 0.29 -19.63
CA ALA A 21 -6.53 -0.15 -18.86
C ALA A 21 -7.82 0.47 -19.43
N GLN A 22 -8.88 -0.32 -19.53
CA GLN A 22 -10.14 0.09 -20.16
C GLN A 22 -10.69 1.41 -19.60
N GLY A 23 -10.60 1.61 -18.27
CA GLY A 23 -11.05 2.83 -17.61
C GLY A 23 -10.29 4.08 -18.04
N LYS A 24 -8.96 3.98 -18.22
CA LYS A 24 -8.11 5.08 -18.67
C LYS A 24 -8.37 5.42 -20.13
N ARG A 25 -8.43 4.42 -21.02
CA ARG A 25 -8.83 4.60 -22.44
C ARG A 25 -10.18 5.31 -22.59
N ARG A 26 -11.17 4.90 -21.79
CA ARG A 26 -12.51 5.52 -21.79
C ARG A 26 -12.46 6.96 -21.27
N TYR A 27 -11.70 7.21 -20.20
CA TYR A 27 -11.56 8.55 -19.63
C TYR A 27 -10.92 9.51 -20.64
N ASP A 28 -9.83 9.09 -21.29
CA ASP A 28 -9.10 9.93 -22.24
C ASP A 28 -9.96 10.26 -23.47
N ARG A 29 -10.70 9.27 -23.99
CA ARG A 29 -11.68 9.51 -25.06
C ARG A 29 -12.84 10.42 -24.65
N LYS A 30 -13.27 10.37 -23.38
CA LYS A 30 -14.32 11.28 -22.88
C LYS A 30 -13.78 12.71 -22.70
N GLN A 31 -12.49 12.82 -22.42
CA GLN A 31 -11.83 14.09 -22.12
C GLN A 31 -11.34 14.83 -23.37
N SER A 32 -11.23 14.15 -24.51
CA SER A 32 -10.81 14.75 -25.77
C SER A 32 -11.87 15.72 -26.31
N GLY A 33 -11.42 16.80 -26.95
CA GLY A 33 -12.28 17.85 -27.52
C GLY A 33 -12.54 19.01 -26.54
N TYR A 34 -13.62 19.74 -26.77
CA TYR A 34 -14.02 20.89 -25.96
C TYR A 34 -14.98 20.47 -24.83
N GLY A 35 -15.15 21.33 -23.82
CA GLY A 35 -16.06 21.09 -22.68
C GLY A 35 -15.38 20.84 -21.33
N GLY A 36 -14.04 20.89 -21.28
CA GLY A 36 -13.29 20.90 -20.02
C GLY A 36 -13.30 19.55 -19.27
N GLN A 37 -13.32 19.62 -17.94
CA GLN A 37 -13.18 18.44 -17.08
C GLN A 37 -14.46 17.58 -17.05
N SER A 38 -14.41 16.38 -17.65
CA SER A 38 -15.60 15.52 -17.86
C SER A 38 -15.99 14.60 -16.69
N LYS A 39 -15.16 14.53 -15.64
CA LYS A 39 -15.35 13.65 -14.47
C LYS A 39 -15.01 14.38 -13.16
N PRO A 40 -15.69 14.07 -12.05
CA PRO A 40 -15.49 14.79 -10.79
C PRO A 40 -14.09 14.57 -10.22
N VAL A 41 -13.47 15.64 -9.73
CA VAL A 41 -12.20 15.61 -8.99
C VAL A 41 -12.51 15.71 -7.49
N PHE A 42 -12.09 14.73 -6.71
CA PHE A 42 -12.31 14.73 -5.28
C PHE A 42 -11.41 15.75 -4.56
N ARG A 43 -12.00 16.71 -3.85
CA ARG A 43 -11.27 17.78 -3.14
C ARG A 43 -11.25 17.66 -1.61
N LYS A 44 -12.22 16.97 -1.00
CA LYS A 44 -12.44 16.98 0.47
C LYS A 44 -11.75 15.81 1.20
N LYS A 45 -10.42 15.73 1.15
CA LYS A 45 -9.67 14.62 1.79
C LYS A 45 -9.56 14.81 3.31
N ALA A 46 -10.24 13.96 4.08
CA ALA A 46 -10.21 13.99 5.55
C ALA A 46 -9.16 13.06 6.21
N LYS A 47 -8.77 11.96 5.56
CA LYS A 47 -7.88 10.96 6.19
C LYS A 47 -6.41 11.40 6.10
N THR A 48 -5.74 11.46 7.26
CA THR A 48 -4.33 11.81 7.39
C THR A 48 -3.37 10.62 7.20
N THR A 49 -3.84 9.40 7.50
CA THR A 49 -3.06 8.16 7.37
C THR A 49 -3.64 7.24 6.29
N ARG A 50 -2.94 6.14 5.99
CA ARG A 50 -3.41 5.05 5.11
C ARG A 50 -3.39 3.73 5.88
N LYS A 51 -4.14 2.72 5.41
CA LYS A 51 -3.93 1.36 5.89
C LYS A 51 -2.66 0.84 5.24
N ILE A 52 -1.71 0.37 6.06
CA ILE A 52 -0.48 -0.22 5.55
C ILE A 52 -0.77 -1.68 5.22
N VAL A 53 -0.25 -2.15 4.10
CA VAL A 53 -0.41 -3.54 3.65
C VAL A 53 0.97 -4.17 3.62
N LEU A 54 1.10 -5.32 4.27
CA LEU A 54 2.28 -6.16 4.25
C LEU A 54 2.15 -7.14 3.10
N ARG A 55 3.22 -7.29 2.33
CA ARG A 55 3.31 -8.29 1.27
C ARG A 55 4.15 -9.44 1.78
N MET A 56 3.51 -10.52 2.20
CA MET A 56 4.16 -11.73 2.70
C MET A 56 4.60 -12.58 1.51
N GLU A 57 5.90 -12.79 1.32
CA GLU A 57 6.44 -13.66 0.28
C GLU A 57 7.03 -14.93 0.90
N CYS A 58 6.52 -16.10 0.51
CA CYS A 58 7.02 -17.39 0.96
C CYS A 58 8.45 -17.60 0.44
N ARG A 59 9.37 -18.01 1.31
CA ARG A 59 10.77 -18.23 0.91
C ARG A 59 10.94 -19.42 -0.05
N GLU A 60 10.13 -20.46 0.13
CA GLU A 60 10.20 -21.72 -0.62
C GLU A 60 9.49 -21.61 -1.97
N CYS A 61 8.17 -21.38 -1.98
CA CYS A 61 7.36 -21.40 -3.22
C CYS A 61 7.16 -20.02 -3.87
N LYS A 62 7.71 -18.94 -3.31
CA LYS A 62 7.56 -17.54 -3.80
C LYS A 62 6.11 -17.03 -3.88
N TYR A 63 5.15 -17.76 -3.31
CA TYR A 63 3.77 -17.31 -3.21
C TYR A 63 3.68 -16.01 -2.40
N ARG A 64 2.80 -15.11 -2.83
CA ARG A 64 2.64 -13.77 -2.24
C ARG A 64 1.23 -13.58 -1.67
N LYS A 65 1.13 -13.24 -0.39
CA LYS A 65 -0.12 -12.89 0.29
C LYS A 65 -0.10 -11.44 0.77
N GLN A 66 -1.22 -10.74 0.64
CA GLN A 66 -1.37 -9.37 1.15
C GLN A 66 -2.11 -9.39 2.49
N LEU A 67 -1.56 -8.70 3.49
CA LEU A 67 -2.14 -8.57 4.83
C LEU A 67 -2.27 -7.08 5.22
N PRO A 68 -3.50 -6.54 5.28
CA PRO A 68 -3.70 -5.17 5.75
C PRO A 68 -3.64 -5.09 7.28
N ILE A 69 -2.96 -4.06 7.81
CA ILE A 69 -2.95 -3.72 9.24
C ILE A 69 -3.85 -2.51 9.55
N LYS A 70 -4.03 -2.22 10.85
CA LYS A 70 -4.70 -0.99 11.31
C LYS A 70 -3.91 0.26 10.86
N ARG A 71 -4.58 1.42 10.86
CA ARG A 71 -3.95 2.70 10.52
C ARG A 71 -2.99 3.12 11.62
N CYS A 72 -1.79 3.55 11.26
CA CYS A 72 -0.81 4.15 12.16
C CYS A 72 -0.17 5.37 11.49
N LYS A 73 0.39 6.29 12.30
CA LYS A 73 1.12 7.47 11.82
C LYS A 73 2.58 7.12 11.51
N HIS A 74 3.22 6.40 12.44
CA HIS A 74 4.57 5.89 12.30
C HIS A 74 4.52 4.38 12.11
N PHE A 75 5.24 3.89 11.11
CA PHE A 75 5.40 2.48 10.82
C PHE A 75 6.82 2.24 10.37
N GLU A 76 7.50 1.37 11.10
CA GLU A 76 8.84 0.89 10.81
C GLU A 76 8.80 -0.63 10.76
N LEU A 77 9.63 -1.20 9.90
CA LEU A 77 9.71 -2.64 9.71
C LEU A 77 11.15 -3.08 9.92
N GLY A 78 11.37 -3.97 10.89
CA GLY A 78 12.70 -4.41 11.29
C GLY A 78 13.42 -3.51 12.29
N GLY A 79 12.70 -2.65 13.01
CA GLY A 79 13.27 -1.86 14.11
C GLY A 79 13.64 -2.68 15.34
N ASP A 80 14.38 -2.06 16.24
CA ASP A 80 14.87 -2.71 17.45
C ASP A 80 13.75 -3.07 18.42
N LYS A 81 13.88 -4.25 19.02
CA LYS A 81 12.96 -4.65 20.09
C LYS A 81 13.25 -3.81 21.33
N LYS A 82 12.21 -3.22 21.90
CA LYS A 82 12.31 -2.50 23.18
C LYS A 82 12.84 -3.44 24.27
N ARG A 83 13.91 -3.02 24.95
CA ARG A 83 14.49 -3.75 26.09
C ARG A 83 13.68 -3.45 27.36
N LYS A 84 13.46 -4.46 28.20
CA LYS A 84 12.72 -4.29 29.47
C LYS A 84 13.64 -3.72 30.55
N GLY A 85 13.17 -2.71 31.29
CA GLY A 85 13.83 -2.20 32.50
C GLY A 85 15.08 -1.34 32.30
N GLN A 86 15.39 -0.91 31.07
CA GLN A 86 16.52 0.01 30.85
C GLN A 86 16.10 1.45 31.15
N MET A 87 16.92 2.16 31.94
CA MET A 87 16.84 3.61 32.08
C MET A 87 17.08 4.25 30.72
N ILE A 88 16.23 5.22 30.38
CA ILE A 88 16.42 6.05 29.20
C ILE A 88 17.58 6.98 29.54
N MET A 89 18.62 7.03 28.69
CA MET A 89 19.73 7.95 28.87
C MET A 89 19.24 9.38 28.58
N PHE A 90 19.54 10.31 29.48
CA PHE A 90 19.27 11.74 29.36
C PHE A 90 20.45 12.45 28.71
#